data_AF-A0AAV2E5X9-F1
#
_entry.id   AF-A0AAV2E5X9-F1
#
_cell.length_a   1.000
_cell.length_b   1.000
_cell.length_c   1.000
_cell.angle_alpha   90.00
_cell.angle_beta   90.00
_cell.angle_gamma   90.00
#
_symmetry.space_group_name_H-M   'P 1'
#
loop_
_entity.id
_entity.type
_entity.pdbx_description
1 polymer ?
#
loop_
_entity_poly.entity_id
_entity_poly.type
_entity_poly.pdbx_seq_one_letter_code
_entity_poly.pdbx_strand_id
1 'polypeptide(L)'
;MVALDAKGDAIWIQVPKTKLNKFVGDMFIEFTSGTTMVPVADVVPPFSEYCFRFLKHEDIYPNRGQRILLLDVVGQLKGHYRTRESTSTNRNSKHKEITIMLLEGIPVKVVLWGRFPSILEKIIDASNNRNVVLVNTFVFVSEWNDELKLSSSGVTIIYDRLNLNEVNVLKERTVDNAPKLIEEEKILAHFRLKN
;
A
#
# COMPACT_ATOMS: atom_id res chain seq x y z
N MET A 1 6.94 -4.86 -17.15
CA MET A 1 7.76 -5.57 -18.15
C MET A 1 6.88 -5.82 -19.37
N VAL A 2 7.44 -5.79 -20.57
CA VAL A 2 6.68 -5.98 -21.83
C VAL A 2 7.02 -7.35 -22.38
N ALA A 3 6.02 -8.14 -22.72
CA ALA A 3 6.15 -9.22 -23.68
C ALA A 3 5.42 -8.84 -24.96
N LEU A 4 5.75 -9.51 -26.05
CA LEU A 4 4.98 -9.42 -27.29
C LEU A 4 4.16 -10.71 -27.42
N ASP A 5 2.93 -10.60 -27.91
CA ASP A 5 2.11 -11.76 -28.26
C ASP A 5 2.56 -12.37 -29.59
N ALA A 6 1.89 -13.46 -30.03
CA ALA A 6 2.23 -14.15 -31.27
C ALA A 6 2.03 -13.30 -32.55
N LYS A 7 1.36 -12.15 -32.45
CA LYS A 7 1.12 -11.20 -33.53
C LYS A 7 2.07 -10.00 -33.45
N GLY A 8 2.91 -9.92 -32.42
CA GLY A 8 3.82 -8.81 -32.18
C GLY A 8 3.20 -7.66 -31.37
N ASP A 9 2.01 -7.86 -30.79
CA ASP A 9 1.33 -6.85 -29.99
C ASP A 9 1.90 -6.83 -28.56
N ALA A 10 2.10 -5.63 -28.00
CA ALA A 10 2.68 -5.47 -26.67
C ALA A 10 1.70 -5.89 -25.55
N ILE A 11 2.05 -6.95 -24.82
CA ILE A 11 1.40 -7.40 -23.59
C ILE A 11 2.23 -6.98 -22.39
N TRP A 12 1.59 -6.30 -21.43
CA TRP A 12 2.27 -5.82 -20.23
C TRP A 12 2.13 -6.81 -19.08
N ILE A 13 3.28 -7.17 -18.51
CA ILE A 13 3.43 -8.19 -17.48
C ILE A 13 3.81 -7.52 -16.17
N GLN A 14 2.96 -7.73 -15.16
CA GLN A 14 3.29 -7.51 -13.76
C GLN A 14 3.76 -8.84 -13.17
N VAL A 15 5.04 -8.94 -12.80
CA VAL A 15 5.61 -10.17 -12.22
C VAL A 15 5.53 -10.09 -10.70
N PRO A 16 4.76 -10.95 -10.03
CA PRO A 16 4.84 -11.08 -8.59
C PRO A 16 6.05 -11.96 -8.26
N LYS A 17 6.97 -11.46 -7.44
CA LYS A 17 8.17 -12.22 -7.01
C LYS A 17 7.88 -13.37 -6.03
N THR A 18 6.62 -13.62 -5.69
CA THR A 18 6.24 -14.74 -4.80
C THR A 18 4.91 -15.32 -5.21
N LYS A 19 4.78 -16.66 -5.06
CA LYS A 19 3.57 -17.47 -5.24
C LYS A 19 2.34 -16.80 -4.62
N LEU A 20 1.59 -16.07 -5.42
CA LEU A 20 0.27 -15.52 -5.08
C LEU A 20 -0.71 -16.11 -6.07
N ASN A 21 -1.20 -17.30 -5.70
CA ASN A 21 -2.21 -18.04 -6.44
C ASN A 21 -3.59 -17.38 -6.26
N LYS A 22 -3.76 -16.20 -6.88
CA LYS A 22 -5.01 -15.61 -7.39
C LYS A 22 -4.79 -14.14 -7.74
N PHE A 23 -4.14 -13.91 -8.87
CA PHE A 23 -4.41 -12.67 -9.61
C PHE A 23 -5.82 -12.79 -10.20
N VAL A 24 -6.60 -11.71 -10.14
CA VAL A 24 -7.90 -11.62 -10.81
C VAL A 24 -7.62 -11.32 -12.28
N GLY A 25 -7.21 -12.36 -13.00
CA GLY A 25 -6.97 -12.38 -14.43
C GLY A 25 -6.82 -13.83 -14.86
N ASP A 26 -7.48 -14.23 -15.94
CA ASP A 26 -7.50 -15.62 -16.42
C ASP A 26 -6.15 -16.09 -17.00
N MET A 27 -5.12 -15.24 -16.94
CA MET A 27 -3.83 -15.46 -17.57
C MET A 27 -2.68 -15.11 -16.63
N PHE A 28 -1.71 -16.01 -16.52
CA PHE A 28 -0.42 -15.77 -15.89
C PHE A 28 0.68 -15.89 -16.95
N ILE A 29 1.79 -15.21 -16.73
CA ILE A 29 2.94 -15.27 -17.64
C ILE A 29 4.11 -15.89 -16.92
N GLU A 30 4.55 -17.01 -17.44
CA GLU A 30 5.73 -17.73 -16.98
C GLU A 30 6.87 -17.54 -17.97
N PHE A 31 8.05 -17.25 -17.45
CA PHE A 31 9.26 -17.10 -18.24
C PHE A 31 9.96 -18.43 -18.38
N THR A 32 10.26 -18.80 -19.62
CA THR A 32 10.96 -20.04 -19.96
C THR A 32 12.33 -19.72 -20.54
N SER A 33 13.13 -20.75 -20.81
CA SER A 33 14.42 -20.60 -21.50
C SER A 33 14.30 -19.99 -22.90
N GLY A 34 13.11 -19.99 -23.51
CA GLY A 34 12.84 -19.36 -24.80
C GLY A 34 12.38 -17.90 -24.72
N THR A 35 12.17 -17.35 -23.52
CA THR A 35 11.72 -15.97 -23.35
C THR A 35 12.84 -14.99 -23.68
N THR A 36 12.59 -14.09 -24.63
CA THR A 36 13.51 -12.99 -24.96
C THR A 36 13.02 -11.70 -24.33
N MET A 37 13.91 -11.00 -23.61
CA MET A 37 13.65 -9.66 -23.08
C MET A 37 14.44 -8.64 -23.88
N VAL A 38 13.75 -7.65 -24.46
CA VAL A 38 14.39 -6.57 -25.20
C VAL A 38 14.25 -5.28 -24.38
N PRO A 39 15.36 -4.61 -24.04
CA PRO A 39 15.31 -3.28 -23.44
C PRO A 39 14.63 -2.34 -24.41
N VAL A 40 13.53 -1.74 -24.00
CA VAL A 40 12.86 -0.74 -24.81
C VAL A 40 13.50 0.60 -24.46
N ALA A 41 14.57 0.95 -25.18
CA ALA A 41 15.13 2.29 -25.14
C ALA A 41 14.10 3.22 -25.80
N ASP A 42 13.70 4.26 -25.08
CA ASP A 42 13.00 5.45 -25.59
C ASP A 42 11.52 5.33 -26.00
N VAL A 43 10.85 4.19 -25.80
CA VAL A 43 9.38 4.17 -25.94
C VAL A 43 8.76 4.61 -24.63
N VAL A 44 8.22 5.83 -24.61
CA VAL A 44 7.22 6.20 -23.61
C VAL A 44 6.03 5.27 -23.84
N PRO A 45 5.74 4.34 -22.92
CA PRO A 45 4.61 3.45 -23.10
C PRO A 45 3.31 4.25 -23.28
N PRO A 46 2.39 3.84 -24.18
CA PRO A 46 1.13 4.55 -24.39
C PRO A 46 0.13 4.43 -23.22
N PHE A 47 0.56 3.91 -22.07
CA PHE A 47 -0.25 3.70 -20.87
C PHE A 47 0.61 4.03 -19.64
N SER A 48 -0.08 4.26 -18.52
CA SER A 48 0.53 4.69 -17.27
C SER A 48 1.61 3.71 -16.77
N GLU A 49 2.74 4.25 -16.30
CA GLU A 49 3.79 3.49 -15.59
C GLU A 49 3.22 2.70 -14.40
N TYR A 50 2.18 3.25 -13.77
CA TYR A 50 1.49 2.62 -12.64
C TYR A 50 0.00 2.43 -12.93
N CYS A 51 -0.50 1.23 -12.67
CA CYS A 51 -1.92 0.92 -12.67
C CYS A 51 -2.29 0.39 -11.29
N PHE A 52 -3.07 1.17 -10.53
CA PHE A 52 -3.53 0.79 -9.20
C PHE A 52 -5.03 0.59 -9.20
N ARG A 53 -5.49 -0.38 -8.42
CA ARG A 53 -6.91 -0.51 -8.09
C ARG A 53 -7.09 -0.23 -6.60
N PHE A 54 -7.28 1.05 -6.29
CA PHE A 54 -7.42 1.48 -4.92
C PHE A 54 -8.72 0.96 -4.29
N LEU A 55 -8.55 0.26 -3.17
CA LEU A 55 -9.57 -0.16 -2.23
C LEU A 55 -10.38 1.06 -1.77
N LYS A 56 -11.71 0.89 -1.72
CA LYS A 56 -12.62 1.76 -0.98
C LYS A 56 -12.94 1.18 0.40
N HIS A 57 -13.42 2.02 1.32
CA HIS A 57 -13.77 1.54 2.66
C HIS A 57 -14.82 0.40 2.65
N GLU A 58 -15.80 0.48 1.74
CA GLU A 58 -16.84 -0.55 1.56
C GLU A 58 -16.28 -1.93 1.19
N ASP A 59 -15.08 -1.99 0.61
CA ASP A 59 -14.41 -3.23 0.22
C ASP A 59 -13.74 -3.94 1.40
N ILE A 60 -13.56 -3.29 2.56
CA ILE A 60 -12.78 -3.86 3.67
C ILE A 60 -13.47 -5.08 4.27
N TYR A 61 -14.75 -4.94 4.65
CA TYR A 61 -15.49 -6.01 5.32
C TYR A 61 -15.69 -7.26 4.43
N PRO A 62 -16.09 -7.12 3.15
CA PRO A 62 -16.21 -8.27 2.24
C PRO A 62 -14.91 -9.07 2.08
N ASN A 63 -13.75 -8.42 2.24
CA ASN A 63 -12.44 -9.04 2.08
C ASN A 63 -11.85 -9.59 3.40
N ARG A 64 -12.59 -9.56 4.52
CA ARG A 64 -12.15 -10.08 5.83
C ARG A 64 -11.60 -11.51 5.73
N GLY A 65 -10.37 -11.69 6.20
CA GLY A 65 -9.70 -13.00 6.24
C GLY A 65 -9.20 -13.51 4.89
N GLN A 66 -9.44 -12.78 3.79
CA GLN A 66 -9.03 -13.19 2.44
C GLN A 66 -7.57 -12.80 2.16
N ARG A 67 -6.63 -13.49 2.79
CA ARG A 67 -5.17 -13.21 2.67
C ARG A 67 -4.59 -13.33 1.26
N ILE A 68 -5.31 -14.00 0.36
CA ILE A 68 -4.94 -14.18 -1.05
C ILE A 68 -5.35 -13.00 -1.92
N LEU A 69 -6.33 -12.20 -1.48
CA LEU A 69 -6.77 -11.02 -2.20
C LEU A 69 -5.91 -9.84 -1.77
N LEU A 70 -5.04 -9.46 -2.68
CA LEU A 70 -4.13 -8.35 -2.51
C LEU A 70 -4.74 -7.10 -3.13
N LEU A 71 -4.69 -6.02 -2.36
CA LEU A 71 -5.38 -4.77 -2.62
C LEU A 71 -4.35 -3.64 -2.62
N ASP A 72 -4.62 -2.59 -3.39
CA ASP A 72 -3.86 -1.36 -3.32
C ASP A 72 -4.64 -0.36 -2.48
N VAL A 73 -3.95 0.43 -1.67
CA VAL A 73 -4.58 1.49 -0.88
C VAL A 73 -3.77 2.76 -0.98
N VAL A 74 -4.47 3.87 -1.17
CA VAL A 74 -3.90 5.21 -1.10
C VAL A 74 -4.50 5.95 0.07
N GLY A 75 -3.65 6.61 0.86
CA GLY A 75 -4.15 7.36 2.00
C GLY A 75 -3.12 8.30 2.57
N GLN A 76 -3.62 9.35 3.21
CA GLN A 76 -2.80 10.29 3.92
C GLN A 76 -2.46 9.75 5.31
N LEU A 77 -1.19 9.68 5.66
CA LEU A 77 -0.75 9.28 6.99
C LEU A 77 -1.21 10.32 8.02
N LYS A 78 -2.02 9.88 8.99
CA LYS A 78 -2.54 10.73 10.08
C LYS A 78 -1.87 10.46 11.42
N GLY A 79 -1.39 9.24 11.61
CA GLY A 79 -0.70 8.85 12.83
C GLY A 79 0.03 7.53 12.65
N HIS A 80 1.05 7.33 13.47
CA HIS A 80 1.75 6.07 13.53
C HIS A 80 2.01 5.71 14.99
N TYR A 81 1.87 4.43 15.28
CA TYR A 81 2.13 3.87 16.59
C TYR A 81 3.63 3.66 16.73
N ARG A 82 4.13 3.54 17.97
CA ARG A 82 5.48 3.01 18.18
C ARG A 82 5.56 1.60 17.62
N THR A 83 6.72 1.26 17.05
CA THR A 83 6.99 -0.10 16.58
C THR A 83 6.85 -1.07 17.76
N ARG A 84 5.97 -2.06 17.61
CA ARG A 84 5.73 -3.10 18.60
C ARG A 84 6.43 -4.39 18.18
N GLU A 85 6.93 -5.13 19.16
CA GLU A 85 7.42 -6.48 18.93
C GLU A 85 6.25 -7.46 19.13
N SER A 86 6.03 -8.34 18.14
CA SER A 86 5.12 -9.47 18.29
C SER A 86 5.94 -10.73 18.47
N THR A 87 5.74 -11.39 19.60
CA THR A 87 6.20 -12.76 19.87
C THR A 87 5.09 -13.71 19.45
N SER A 88 5.11 -14.18 18.20
CA SER A 88 4.34 -15.36 17.81
C SER A 88 5.27 -16.43 17.27
N THR A 89 5.11 -17.67 17.77
CA THR A 89 5.69 -18.90 17.20
C THR A 89 7.16 -18.73 16.76
N ASN A 90 8.08 -18.64 17.72
CA ASN A 90 9.55 -18.67 17.51
C ASN A 90 10.14 -17.62 16.55
N ARG A 91 9.41 -16.55 16.20
CA ARG A 91 9.95 -15.43 15.43
C ARG A 91 9.55 -14.10 16.06
N ASN A 92 10.54 -13.35 16.53
CA ASN A 92 10.37 -11.95 16.89
C ASN A 92 10.10 -11.15 15.61
N SER A 93 8.85 -10.75 15.42
CA SER A 93 8.43 -9.98 14.26
C SER A 93 8.09 -8.57 14.70
N LYS A 94 8.91 -7.60 14.25
CA LYS A 94 8.63 -6.18 14.46
C LYS A 94 7.50 -5.76 13.54
N HIS A 95 6.53 -5.05 14.10
CA HIS A 95 5.45 -4.43 13.34
C HIS A 95 5.19 -3.02 13.80
N LYS A 96 4.59 -2.22 12.92
CA LYS A 96 4.14 -0.86 13.23
C LYS A 96 2.74 -0.68 12.70
N GLU A 97 1.83 -0.27 13.57
CA GLU A 97 0.50 0.13 13.15
C GLU A 97 0.53 1.60 12.74
N ILE A 98 -0.15 1.92 11.65
CA ILE A 98 -0.35 3.28 11.19
C ILE A 98 -1.82 3.52 10.91
N THR A 99 -2.22 4.78 10.99
CA THR A 99 -3.55 5.21 10.55
C THR A 99 -3.39 6.09 9.32
N ILE A 100 -4.02 5.64 8.23
CA ILE A 100 -4.13 6.43 7.01
C ILE A 100 -5.58 6.90 6.85
N MET A 101 -5.76 8.08 6.29
CA MET A 101 -7.05 8.60 5.86
C MET A 101 -7.25 8.27 4.38
N LEU A 102 -8.29 7.52 4.05
CA LEU A 102 -8.63 7.16 2.67
C LEU A 102 -9.16 8.36 1.87
N LEU A 103 -9.36 8.16 0.56
CA LEU A 103 -9.96 9.14 -0.34
C LEU A 103 -11.38 9.55 0.07
N GLU A 104 -12.11 8.70 0.76
CA GLU A 104 -13.45 8.99 1.26
C GLU A 104 -13.43 9.76 2.59
N GLY A 105 -12.25 10.03 3.14
CA GLY A 105 -12.11 10.69 4.44
C GLY A 105 -12.36 9.77 5.63
N ILE A 106 -12.26 8.46 5.43
CA ILE A 106 -12.42 7.44 6.47
C ILE A 106 -11.04 6.94 6.93
N PRO A 107 -10.75 6.91 8.24
CA PRO A 107 -9.49 6.41 8.75
C PRO A 107 -9.45 4.87 8.71
N VAL A 108 -8.32 4.31 8.32
CA VAL A 108 -8.07 2.87 8.31
C VAL A 108 -6.70 2.57 8.92
N LYS A 109 -6.65 1.51 9.72
CA LYS A 109 -5.41 0.99 10.29
C LYS A 109 -4.69 0.09 9.31
N VAL A 110 -3.38 0.29 9.20
CA VAL A 110 -2.48 -0.56 8.41
C VAL A 110 -1.38 -1.09 9.33
N VAL A 111 -1.17 -2.41 9.31
CA VAL A 111 -0.12 -3.10 10.04
C VAL A 111 1.03 -3.38 9.08
N LEU A 112 2.16 -2.73 9.31
CA LEU A 112 3.39 -2.89 8.55
C LEU A 112 4.32 -3.88 9.26
N TRP A 113 4.75 -4.93 8.57
CA TRP A 113 5.60 -5.98 9.12
C TRP A 113 7.05 -5.92 8.61
N GLY A 114 7.97 -6.50 9.36
CA GLY A 114 9.35 -6.73 8.90
C GLY A 114 10.09 -5.43 8.58
N ARG A 115 10.47 -5.22 7.31
CA ARG A 115 11.24 -4.04 6.87
C ARG A 115 10.40 -2.78 6.67
N PHE A 116 9.08 -2.91 6.51
CA PHE A 116 8.21 -1.81 6.12
C PHE A 116 8.13 -0.67 7.16
N PRO A 117 8.14 -0.92 8.48
CA PRO A 117 8.26 0.14 9.49
C PRO A 117 9.46 1.08 9.27
N SER A 118 10.63 0.53 8.95
CA SER A 118 11.84 1.33 8.71
C SER A 118 11.82 2.09 7.39
N ILE A 119 11.14 1.54 6.36
CA ILE A 119 10.91 2.26 5.10
C ILE A 119 10.02 3.47 5.35
N LEU A 120 8.94 3.28 6.12
CA LEU A 120 8.04 4.35 6.49
C LEU A 120 8.75 5.46 7.28
N GLU A 121 9.62 5.12 8.24
CA GLU A 121 10.39 6.12 9.01
C GLU A 121 11.23 7.00 8.09
N LYS A 122 11.93 6.41 7.12
CA LYS A 122 12.69 7.18 6.11
C LYS A 122 11.81 8.12 5.29
N ILE A 123 10.62 7.67 4.90
CA ILE A 123 9.63 8.50 4.16
C ILE A 123 9.19 9.68 5.02
N ILE A 124 8.86 9.42 6.28
CA ILE A 124 8.40 10.44 7.24
C ILE A 124 9.49 11.49 7.47
N ASP A 125 10.72 11.04 7.70
CA ASP A 125 11.89 11.91 7.91
C ASP A 125 12.16 12.76 6.67
N ALA A 126 12.16 12.15 5.48
CA ALA A 126 12.36 12.84 4.21
C ALA A 126 11.24 13.83 3.87
N SER A 127 10.09 13.75 4.54
CA SER A 127 8.94 14.65 4.41
C SER A 127 8.87 15.67 5.55
N ASN A 128 9.90 15.76 6.40
CA ASN A 128 9.92 16.62 7.59
C ASN A 128 8.69 16.43 8.49
N ASN A 129 8.18 15.20 8.60
CA ASN A 129 6.99 14.84 9.39
C ASN A 129 5.70 15.56 8.97
N ARG A 130 5.56 16.01 7.71
CA ARG A 130 4.40 16.75 7.23
C ARG A 130 3.81 16.14 5.96
N ASN A 131 2.48 16.15 5.88
CA ASN A 131 1.68 15.82 4.70
C ASN A 131 2.15 14.57 3.91
N VAL A 132 2.36 13.47 4.63
CA VAL A 132 2.79 12.20 4.01
C VAL A 132 1.57 11.49 3.41
N VAL A 133 1.58 11.28 2.10
CA VAL A 133 0.58 10.45 1.39
C VAL A 133 1.27 9.19 0.92
N LEU A 134 0.68 8.04 1.23
CA LEU A 134 1.24 6.73 0.93
C LEU A 134 0.35 5.98 -0.04
N VAL A 135 0.97 5.36 -1.04
CA VAL A 135 0.37 4.26 -1.80
C VAL A 135 0.99 2.97 -1.30
N ASN A 136 0.20 2.12 -0.64
CA ASN A 136 0.62 0.79 -0.21
C ASN A 136 -0.03 -0.23 -1.14
N THR A 137 0.80 -0.95 -1.88
CA THR A 137 0.33 -2.00 -2.78
C THR A 137 0.35 -3.36 -2.12
N PHE A 138 -0.46 -4.27 -2.65
CA PHE A 138 -0.47 -5.66 -2.24
C PHE A 138 -0.66 -5.88 -0.74
N VAL A 139 -1.57 -5.12 -0.13
CA VAL A 139 -2.00 -5.34 1.25
C VAL A 139 -3.19 -6.29 1.28
N PHE A 140 -3.45 -6.92 2.42
CA PHE A 140 -4.64 -7.78 2.59
C PHE A 140 -5.41 -7.36 3.83
N VAL A 141 -6.72 -7.64 3.84
CA VAL A 141 -7.54 -7.43 5.04
C VAL A 141 -7.26 -8.53 6.05
N SER A 142 -6.92 -8.13 7.24
CA SER A 142 -6.63 -8.97 8.39
C SER A 142 -7.48 -8.55 9.57
N GLU A 143 -7.62 -9.44 10.54
CA GLU A 143 -8.28 -9.15 11.79
C GLU A 143 -7.32 -9.45 12.94
N TRP A 144 -7.18 -8.48 13.84
CA TRP A 144 -6.39 -8.64 15.04
C TRP A 144 -7.06 -7.85 16.17
N ASN A 145 -7.33 -8.54 17.30
CA ASN A 145 -8.00 -7.99 18.48
C ASN A 145 -9.39 -7.48 18.13
N ASP A 146 -10.15 -8.28 17.38
CA ASP A 146 -11.51 -8.00 16.91
C ASP A 146 -11.64 -6.72 16.05
N GLU A 147 -10.51 -6.23 15.51
CA GLU A 147 -10.46 -5.05 14.66
C GLU A 147 -9.95 -5.42 13.26
N LEU A 148 -10.69 -4.99 12.23
CA LEU A 148 -10.27 -5.12 10.84
C LEU A 148 -9.17 -4.11 10.53
N LYS A 149 -8.07 -4.62 9.98
CA LYS A 149 -6.89 -3.83 9.61
C LYS A 149 -6.38 -4.29 8.26
N LEU A 150 -5.81 -3.37 7.49
CA LEU A 150 -5.00 -3.74 6.34
C LEU A 150 -3.63 -4.22 6.84
N SER A 151 -3.05 -5.22 6.20
CA SER A 151 -1.74 -5.73 6.59
C SER A 151 -0.83 -5.87 5.37
N SER A 152 0.44 -5.48 5.55
CA SER A 152 1.45 -5.65 4.52
C SER A 152 1.74 -7.13 4.27
N SER A 153 1.89 -7.51 3.01
CA SER A 153 2.34 -8.84 2.59
C SER A 153 3.85 -8.87 2.30
N GLY A 154 4.38 -10.04 1.96
CA GLY A 154 5.79 -10.19 1.54
C GLY A 154 6.15 -9.43 0.26
N VAL A 155 5.16 -9.01 -0.52
CA VAL A 155 5.35 -8.27 -1.80
C VAL A 155 4.87 -6.83 -1.75
N THR A 156 4.45 -6.33 -0.58
CA THR A 156 4.03 -4.95 -0.44
C THR A 156 5.12 -3.98 -0.89
N ILE A 157 4.70 -2.94 -1.61
CA ILE A 157 5.53 -1.79 -1.98
C ILE A 157 4.85 -0.53 -1.45
N ILE A 158 5.64 0.37 -0.86
CA ILE A 158 5.20 1.65 -0.34
C ILE A 158 5.78 2.75 -1.22
N TYR A 159 4.93 3.61 -1.77
CA TYR A 159 5.32 4.80 -2.52
C TYR A 159 4.83 6.06 -1.80
N ASP A 160 5.63 7.14 -1.79
CA ASP A 160 5.33 8.39 -1.06
C ASP A 160 5.30 9.66 -1.94
N ARG A 161 5.63 9.56 -3.23
CA ARG A 161 5.80 10.72 -4.13
C ARG A 161 5.26 10.51 -5.54
N LEU A 162 4.29 9.62 -5.70
CA LEU A 162 3.66 9.40 -7.01
C LEU A 162 2.87 10.65 -7.43
N ASN A 163 2.96 10.99 -8.71
CA ASN A 163 2.15 12.06 -9.31
C ASN A 163 0.86 11.45 -9.89
N LEU A 164 -0.10 11.18 -9.00
CA LEU A 164 -1.41 10.63 -9.33
C LEU A 164 -2.50 11.58 -8.84
N ASN A 165 -3.65 11.57 -9.51
CA ASN A 165 -4.78 12.40 -9.13
C ASN A 165 -5.21 12.15 -7.67
N GLU A 166 -5.32 10.89 -7.27
CA GLU A 166 -5.69 10.47 -5.92
C GLU A 166 -4.71 10.98 -4.86
N VAL A 167 -3.41 10.97 -5.19
CA VAL A 167 -2.36 11.48 -4.30
C VAL A 167 -2.47 13.00 -4.17
N ASN A 168 -2.71 13.71 -5.27
CA ASN A 168 -2.84 15.16 -5.29
C ASN A 168 -4.08 15.62 -4.51
N VAL A 169 -5.23 14.97 -4.69
CA VAL A 169 -6.45 15.21 -3.91
C VAL A 169 -6.20 15.08 -2.40
N LEU A 170 -5.46 14.05 -1.97
CA LEU A 170 -5.15 13.87 -0.56
C LEU A 170 -4.16 14.91 -0.02
N LYS A 171 -3.23 15.40 -0.84
CA LYS A 171 -2.30 16.47 -0.47
C LYS A 171 -3.02 17.81 -0.29
N GLU A 172 -3.97 18.13 -1.17
CA GLU A 172 -4.73 19.39 -1.17
C GLU A 172 -5.70 19.51 0.01
N ARG A 173 -6.24 18.39 0.52
CA ARG A 173 -7.07 18.37 1.74
C ARG A 173 -6.38 18.85 3.01
N THR A 174 -5.08 19.13 2.92
CA THR A 174 -4.23 19.51 4.04
C THR A 174 -3.84 20.98 4.05
N VAL A 175 -4.42 21.79 3.15
CA VAL A 175 -4.26 23.24 3.21
C VAL A 175 -4.93 23.74 4.49
N ASP A 176 -4.11 24.41 5.30
CA ASP A 176 -4.31 24.97 6.64
C ASP A 176 -4.12 24.01 7.84
N ASN A 177 -2.98 24.19 8.52
CA ASN A 177 -2.63 23.63 9.83
C ASN A 177 -2.62 22.10 9.95
N ALA A 178 -2.04 21.38 8.97
CA ALA A 178 -1.74 19.96 9.13
C ALA A 178 -0.92 19.72 10.42
N PRO A 179 -1.46 19.06 11.46
CA PRO A 179 -0.69 18.80 12.66
C PRO A 179 0.51 17.92 12.32
N LYS A 180 1.64 18.15 12.99
CA LYS A 180 2.78 17.20 12.93
C LYS A 180 2.24 15.80 13.23
N LEU A 181 2.73 14.80 12.50
CA LEU A 181 2.41 13.39 12.78
C LEU A 181 2.57 13.13 14.28
N ILE A 182 1.50 12.69 14.92
CA ILE A 182 1.48 12.53 16.37
C ILE A 182 1.78 11.06 16.68
N GLU A 183 2.83 10.80 17.46
CA GLU A 183 2.94 9.53 18.20
C GLU A 183 1.78 9.47 19.21
N GLU A 184 1.12 8.32 19.25
CA GLU A 184 -0.24 8.02 19.74
C GLU A 184 -0.86 8.77 20.94
N GLU A 185 -0.11 9.39 21.85
CA GLU A 185 -0.66 9.90 23.13
C GLU A 185 -1.73 11.00 23.00
N LYS A 186 -2.05 11.50 21.78
CA LYS A 186 -3.05 12.57 21.56
C LYS A 186 -4.18 12.24 20.57
N ILE A 187 -4.20 11.09 19.89
CA ILE A 187 -5.18 10.82 18.81
C ILE A 187 -6.57 10.44 19.36
N LEU A 188 -6.62 9.65 20.44
CA LEU A 188 -7.87 9.21 21.06
C LEU A 188 -8.67 10.35 21.72
N ALA A 189 -8.01 11.45 22.09
CA ALA A 189 -8.68 12.64 22.65
C ALA A 189 -9.35 13.52 21.58
N HIS A 190 -8.77 13.60 20.37
CA HIS A 190 -9.29 14.49 19.33
C HIS A 190 -10.57 13.98 18.65
N PHE A 191 -10.74 12.66 18.51
CA PHE A 191 -11.94 12.07 17.92
C PHE A 191 -13.10 11.89 18.92
N ARG A 192 -12.82 11.89 20.23
CA ARG A 192 -13.86 11.83 21.28
C ARG A 192 -14.49 13.19 21.60
N LEU A 193 -13.86 14.29 21.22
CA LEU A 193 -14.35 15.66 21.50
C LEU A 193 -15.24 16.24 20.39
N LYS A 194 -15.49 15.49 19.30
CA LYS A 194 -16.32 15.93 18.17
C LYS A 194 -17.63 15.13 17.98
N ASN A 195 -17.98 14.25 18.91
CA ASN A 195 -19.27 13.57 18.98
C ASN A 195 -19.98 13.94 20.27
#